data_AF-A0A971JNZ5-F1
#
_entry.id   AF-A0A971JNZ5-F1
#
_cell.length_a   1.000
_cell.length_b   1.000
_cell.length_c   1.000
_cell.angle_alpha   90.00
_cell.angle_beta   90.00
_cell.angle_gamma   90.00
#
_symmetry.space_group_name_H-M   'P 1'
#
loop_
_entity.id
_entity.type
_entity.pdbx_description
1 polymer ?
#
loop_
_entity_poly.entity_id
_entity_poly.type
_entity_poly.pdbx_seq_one_letter_code
_entity_poly.pdbx_strand_id
1 'polypeptide(L)'
;MSNPPETPAQDYEALLDECLAYAVAEGDIVNFRLLFMPASPFRKDSPEDASTPKYDYLFPETTDTPRYREALSLIQQEDISRFIREQLDRKGPPKLPWQTVLALGDNAARLGKYTAAAQAYELLRVRRRIQDIVLDKADERLNRGEIAAAVRGYTIALGLQYDYAAFPEPLPAVPDYQERAPALHSVYPASTEQTLSLQEDAVLCKAALNYLLPYAEFSGRLEQAAPETRIQFTAALIRGLDHDWAAFAEVFRKAAQLTANYQPVFDKLNAFRPDIIEVLAEPPLDPAILPELRTIPQMLSRASAANHEWWHYIKTMAYHHPGAALFVSRQRLSATEEIVVPRIRPDSALAKALELAG
;
A
#
# COMPACT_ATOMS: atom_id res chain seq x y z
N MET A 1 -42.30 48.86 33.02
CA MET A 1 -41.87 48.08 31.85
C MET A 1 -40.44 47.67 32.12
N SER A 2 -40.25 46.41 32.50
CA SER A 2 -38.91 45.87 32.75
C SER A 2 -38.25 45.61 31.41
N ASN A 3 -37.07 46.19 31.20
CA ASN A 3 -36.25 45.83 30.05
C ASN A 3 -35.97 44.32 30.09
N PRO A 4 -36.09 43.59 28.97
CA PRO A 4 -35.63 42.21 28.91
C PRO A 4 -34.13 42.20 29.24
N PRO A 5 -33.62 41.15 29.90
CA PRO A 5 -32.20 41.03 30.19
C PRO A 5 -31.43 41.03 28.87
N GLU A 6 -30.44 41.91 28.76
CA GLU A 6 -29.45 41.86 27.69
C GLU A 6 -28.77 40.49 27.74
N THR A 7 -29.06 39.64 26.76
CA THR A 7 -28.27 38.45 26.48
C THR A 7 -26.82 38.92 26.34
N PRO A 8 -25.84 38.35 27.07
CA PRO A 8 -24.45 38.76 26.91
C PRO A 8 -24.10 38.62 25.43
N ALA A 9 -23.57 39.70 24.84
CA ALA A 9 -23.12 39.69 23.46
C ALA A 9 -22.11 38.56 23.32
N GLN A 10 -22.55 37.43 22.74
CA GLN A 10 -21.67 36.32 22.46
C GLN A 10 -20.58 36.84 21.53
N ASP A 11 -19.33 36.55 21.89
CA ASP A 11 -18.19 36.90 21.05
C ASP A 11 -18.23 35.99 19.82
N TYR A 12 -18.94 36.45 18.78
CA TYR A 12 -19.13 35.71 17.51
C TYR A 12 -17.80 35.35 16.86
N GLU A 13 -16.74 36.14 17.10
CA GLU A 13 -15.39 35.86 16.62
C GLU A 13 -14.78 34.67 17.35
N ALA A 14 -14.94 34.60 18.67
CA ALA A 14 -14.52 33.45 19.46
C ALA A 14 -15.27 32.17 19.05
N LEU A 15 -16.60 32.26 18.86
CA LEU A 15 -17.42 31.12 18.42
C LEU A 15 -17.01 30.62 17.03
N LEU A 16 -16.70 31.53 16.10
CA LEU A 16 -16.19 31.19 14.78
C LEU A 16 -14.86 30.43 14.87
N ASP A 17 -13.92 30.94 15.67
CA ASP A 17 -12.61 30.31 15.86
C ASP A 17 -12.75 28.92 16.49
N GLU A 18 -13.68 28.73 17.44
CA GLU A 18 -13.98 27.43 18.04
C GLU A 18 -14.55 26.43 17.03
N CYS A 19 -15.52 26.84 16.20
CA CYS A 19 -16.10 25.98 15.17
C CYS A 19 -15.06 25.55 14.12
N LEU A 20 -14.24 26.50 13.67
CA LEU A 20 -13.17 26.22 12.72
C LEU A 20 -12.14 25.27 13.34
N ALA A 21 -11.77 25.49 14.60
CA ALA A 21 -10.78 24.66 15.30
C ALA A 21 -11.29 23.24 15.46
N TYR A 22 -12.57 23.09 15.79
CA TYR A 22 -13.20 21.79 15.91
C TYR A 22 -13.24 21.05 14.57
N ALA A 23 -13.69 21.70 13.49
CA ALA A 23 -13.71 21.09 12.16
C ALA A 23 -12.31 20.66 11.69
N VAL A 24 -11.27 21.48 11.96
CA VAL A 24 -9.87 21.15 11.65
C VAL A 24 -9.36 19.99 12.51
N ALA A 25 -9.65 19.98 13.82
CA ALA A 25 -9.20 18.94 14.75
C ALA A 25 -9.81 17.57 14.44
N GLU A 26 -11.07 17.56 14.03
CA GLU A 26 -11.82 16.37 13.65
C GLU A 26 -11.60 15.94 12.20
N GLY A 27 -10.90 16.74 11.39
CA GLY A 27 -10.72 16.42 9.97
C GLY A 27 -12.03 16.45 9.18
N ASP A 28 -12.99 17.30 9.56
CA ASP A 28 -14.31 17.38 8.96
C ASP A 28 -14.35 18.46 7.87
N ILE A 29 -14.04 18.04 6.65
CA ILE A 29 -14.01 18.94 5.48
C ILE A 29 -15.41 19.45 5.09
N VAL A 30 -16.49 18.76 5.47
CA VAL A 30 -17.86 19.16 5.15
C VAL A 30 -18.25 20.35 6.03
N ASN A 31 -18.09 20.19 7.34
CA ASN A 31 -18.36 21.27 8.29
C ASN A 31 -17.41 22.45 8.09
N PHE A 32 -16.13 22.18 7.82
CA PHE A 32 -15.18 23.25 7.50
C PHE A 32 -15.63 24.07 6.28
N ARG A 33 -16.07 23.43 5.18
CA ARG A 33 -16.54 24.16 3.98
C ARG A 33 -17.86 24.89 4.23
N LEU A 34 -18.76 24.31 5.02
CA LEU A 34 -20.03 24.92 5.40
C LEU A 34 -19.81 26.30 6.03
N LEU A 35 -18.79 26.43 6.90
CA LEU A 35 -18.46 27.70 7.57
C LEU A 35 -18.08 28.83 6.58
N PHE A 36 -17.67 28.52 5.36
CA PHE A 36 -17.34 29.51 4.33
C PHE A 36 -18.44 29.68 3.26
N MET A 37 -19.48 28.84 3.25
CA MET A 37 -20.58 28.93 2.28
C MET A 37 -21.43 30.19 2.47
N PRO A 38 -22.20 30.63 1.45
CA PRO A 38 -23.11 31.78 1.58
C PRO A 38 -24.13 31.65 2.70
N ALA A 39 -24.59 30.43 2.99
CA ALA A 39 -25.53 30.12 4.07
C ALA A 39 -24.82 29.82 5.42
N SER A 40 -23.55 30.20 5.56
CA SER A 40 -22.82 30.03 6.83
C SER A 40 -23.50 30.84 7.93
N PRO A 41 -23.68 30.28 9.14
CA PRO A 41 -24.25 31.02 10.26
C PRO A 41 -23.33 32.13 10.82
N PHE A 42 -22.11 32.25 10.30
CA PHE A 42 -21.14 33.28 10.67
C PHE A 42 -21.01 34.42 9.65
N ARG A 43 -21.79 34.41 8.57
CA ARG A 43 -21.83 35.51 7.59
C ARG A 43 -22.86 36.56 8.01
N LYS A 44 -22.48 37.84 7.90
CA LYS A 44 -23.35 38.99 8.26
C LYS A 44 -24.65 39.06 7.44
N ASP A 45 -24.63 38.55 6.20
CA ASP A 45 -25.76 38.54 5.28
C ASP A 45 -26.53 37.20 5.28
N SER A 46 -26.19 36.28 6.18
CA SER A 46 -26.88 35.01 6.32
C SER A 46 -28.14 35.15 7.17
N PRO A 47 -29.24 34.47 6.80
CA PRO A 47 -30.41 34.34 7.67
C PRO A 47 -30.22 33.32 8.80
N GLU A 48 -29.10 32.60 8.82
CA GLU A 48 -28.78 31.57 9.81
C GLU A 48 -27.97 32.14 10.99
N ASP A 49 -28.15 31.58 12.18
CA ASP A 49 -27.48 32.01 13.41
C ASP A 49 -26.86 30.82 14.15
N ALA A 50 -25.57 30.92 14.45
CA ALA A 50 -24.74 29.86 15.03
C ALA A 50 -25.16 29.53 16.47
N SER A 51 -25.84 30.45 17.16
CA SER A 51 -26.32 30.24 18.53
C SER A 51 -27.59 29.38 18.61
N THR A 52 -28.16 28.96 17.48
CA THR A 52 -29.36 28.11 17.47
C THR A 52 -29.00 26.64 17.67
N PRO A 53 -29.83 25.84 18.37
CA PRO A 53 -29.56 24.41 18.64
C PRO A 53 -29.32 23.55 17.39
N LYS A 54 -29.76 24.04 16.22
CA LYS A 54 -29.49 23.43 14.92
C LYS A 54 -27.98 23.27 14.66
N TYR A 55 -27.14 24.16 15.19
CA TYR A 55 -25.71 24.23 14.91
C TYR A 55 -24.82 23.70 16.04
N ASP A 56 -25.38 23.13 17.10
CA ASP A 56 -24.62 22.60 18.25
C ASP A 56 -23.55 21.57 17.81
N TYR A 57 -23.80 20.84 16.72
CA TYR A 57 -22.84 19.88 16.15
C TYR A 57 -21.57 20.50 15.56
N LEU A 58 -21.53 21.83 15.35
CA LEU A 58 -20.35 22.57 14.89
C LEU A 58 -19.39 22.89 16.04
N PHE A 59 -19.80 22.66 17.27
CA PHE A 59 -19.01 22.98 18.46
C PHE A 59 -18.46 21.69 19.10
N PRO A 60 -17.27 21.74 19.70
CA PRO A 60 -16.69 20.58 20.37
C PRO A 60 -17.47 20.24 21.64
N GLU A 61 -17.74 18.95 21.87
CA GLU A 61 -18.17 18.48 23.20
C GLU A 61 -17.05 18.63 24.25
N THR A 62 -15.79 18.63 23.80
CA THR A 62 -14.60 18.80 24.65
C THR A 62 -13.49 19.57 23.95
N THR A 63 -12.88 20.51 24.67
CA THR A 63 -11.77 21.35 24.20
C THR A 63 -10.40 20.86 24.70
N ASP A 64 -10.34 19.79 25.48
CA ASP A 64 -9.10 19.35 26.16
C ASP A 64 -8.16 18.50 25.28
N THR A 65 -8.53 18.26 24.02
CA THR A 65 -7.68 17.46 23.13
C THR A 65 -6.49 18.27 22.61
N PRO A 66 -5.28 17.68 22.52
CA PRO A 66 -4.12 18.37 21.94
C PRO A 66 -4.37 18.87 20.51
N ARG A 67 -5.04 18.06 19.68
CA ARG A 67 -5.40 18.40 18.29
C ARG A 67 -6.29 19.64 18.21
N TYR A 68 -7.26 19.76 19.12
CA TYR A 68 -8.11 20.95 19.18
C TYR A 68 -7.31 22.20 19.56
N ARG A 69 -6.47 22.12 20.58
CA ARG A 69 -5.63 23.26 21.01
C ARG A 69 -4.66 23.72 19.92
N GLU A 70 -4.04 22.77 19.21
CA GLU A 70 -3.18 23.07 18.05
C GLU A 70 -3.97 23.73 16.91
N ALA A 71 -5.17 23.23 16.59
CA ALA A 71 -6.03 23.81 15.57
C ALA A 71 -6.50 25.22 15.94
N LEU A 72 -6.91 25.44 17.18
CA LEU A 72 -7.31 26.75 17.68
C LEU A 72 -6.17 27.75 17.62
N SER A 73 -4.97 27.35 18.07
CA SER A 73 -3.78 28.20 17.98
C SER A 73 -3.44 28.56 16.53
N LEU A 74 -3.62 27.63 15.59
CA LEU A 74 -3.42 27.91 14.16
C LEU A 74 -4.42 28.94 13.63
N ILE A 75 -5.71 28.82 13.97
CA ILE A 75 -6.76 29.74 13.50
C ILE A 75 -6.57 31.14 14.08
N GLN A 76 -6.11 31.23 15.33
CA GLN A 76 -5.83 32.48 16.03
C GLN A 76 -4.55 33.19 15.54
N GLN A 77 -3.75 32.58 14.65
CA GLN A 77 -2.63 33.29 14.03
C GLN A 77 -3.16 34.49 13.24
N GLU A 78 -2.56 35.67 13.46
CA GLU A 78 -3.06 36.95 12.93
C GLU A 78 -3.34 36.92 11.42
N ASP A 79 -2.42 36.35 10.63
CA ASP A 79 -2.57 36.24 9.17
C ASP A 79 -3.73 35.35 8.74
N ILE A 80 -3.92 34.21 9.42
CA ILE A 80 -4.97 33.23 9.11
C ILE A 80 -6.32 33.79 9.56
N SER A 81 -6.37 34.32 10.78
CA SER A 81 -7.54 34.97 11.35
C SER A 81 -8.04 36.04 10.40
N ARG A 82 -7.20 37.04 10.07
CA ARG A 82 -7.53 38.11 9.12
C ARG A 82 -8.05 37.58 7.79
N PHE A 83 -7.35 36.61 7.19
CA PHE A 83 -7.75 36.02 5.92
C PHE A 83 -9.16 35.40 5.99
N ILE A 84 -9.46 34.67 7.06
CA ILE A 84 -10.78 34.04 7.26
C ILE A 84 -11.88 35.10 7.27
N ARG A 85 -11.70 36.17 8.03
CA ARG A 85 -12.68 37.27 8.13
C ARG A 85 -12.88 37.94 6.77
N GLU A 86 -11.81 38.20 6.03
CA GLU A 86 -11.90 38.73 4.66
C GLU A 86 -12.70 37.81 3.72
N GLN A 87 -12.58 36.49 3.85
CA GLN A 87 -13.35 35.54 3.03
C GLN A 87 -14.82 35.43 3.44
N LEU A 88 -15.15 35.63 4.72
CA LEU A 88 -16.53 35.69 5.20
C LEU A 88 -17.25 36.97 4.76
N ASP A 89 -16.54 38.10 4.68
CA ASP A 89 -17.11 39.36 4.17
C ASP A 89 -17.16 39.42 2.63
N ARG A 90 -16.35 38.59 1.94
CA ARG A 90 -16.29 38.56 0.48
C ARG A 90 -17.55 37.95 -0.16
N LYS A 91 -18.00 38.58 -1.25
CA LYS A 91 -19.01 38.03 -2.18
C LYS A 91 -18.36 37.13 -3.25
N GLY A 92 -18.99 35.99 -3.52
CA GLY A 92 -18.53 35.00 -4.51
C GLY A 92 -17.94 33.74 -3.87
N PRO A 93 -17.31 32.85 -4.67
CA PRO A 93 -16.76 31.60 -4.15
C PRO A 93 -15.65 31.87 -3.13
N PRO A 94 -15.73 31.32 -1.91
CA PRO A 94 -14.73 31.55 -0.88
C PRO A 94 -13.42 30.86 -1.24
N LYS A 95 -12.30 31.49 -0.90
CA LYS A 95 -11.01 30.81 -0.85
C LYS A 95 -10.80 30.24 0.55
N LEU A 96 -10.26 29.03 0.65
CA LEU A 96 -9.97 28.41 1.94
C LEU A 96 -8.52 28.69 2.33
N PRO A 97 -8.21 28.97 3.62
CA PRO A 97 -6.84 29.12 4.07
C PRO A 97 -6.10 27.78 3.91
N TRP A 98 -5.00 27.77 3.17
CA TRP A 98 -4.35 26.50 2.82
C TRP A 98 -3.76 25.79 4.04
N GLN A 99 -3.27 26.54 5.04
CA GLN A 99 -2.70 25.99 6.27
C GLN A 99 -3.76 25.22 7.08
N THR A 100 -4.96 25.77 7.20
CA THR A 100 -6.07 25.13 7.93
C THR A 100 -6.59 23.93 7.17
N VAL A 101 -6.67 24.00 5.83
CA VAL A 101 -7.03 22.85 4.99
C VAL A 101 -5.99 21.74 5.09
N LEU A 102 -4.70 22.09 5.14
CA LEU A 102 -3.61 21.13 5.30
C LEU A 102 -3.69 20.44 6.68
N ALA A 103 -3.83 21.22 7.75
CA ALA A 103 -3.97 20.70 9.11
C ALA A 103 -5.22 19.79 9.26
N LEU A 104 -6.34 20.18 8.62
CA LEU A 104 -7.56 19.38 8.57
C LEU A 104 -7.31 18.05 7.86
N GLY A 105 -6.69 18.07 6.68
CA GLY A 105 -6.33 16.86 5.93
C GLY A 105 -5.41 15.93 6.73
N ASP A 106 -4.40 16.50 7.39
CA ASP A 106 -3.47 15.78 8.28
C ASP A 106 -4.24 15.09 9.42
N ASN A 107 -5.15 15.79 10.09
CA ASN A 107 -5.97 15.24 11.16
C ASN A 107 -6.96 14.18 10.67
N ALA A 108 -7.62 14.39 9.54
CA ALA A 108 -8.51 13.41 8.91
C ALA A 108 -7.76 12.11 8.59
N ALA A 109 -6.57 12.20 7.99
CA ALA A 109 -5.72 11.05 7.72
C ALA A 109 -5.31 10.34 9.01
N ARG A 110 -4.95 11.11 10.06
CA ARG A 110 -4.60 10.54 11.37
C ARG A 110 -5.76 9.78 12.01
N LEU A 111 -6.99 10.24 11.80
CA LEU A 111 -8.22 9.61 12.30
C LEU A 111 -8.74 8.47 11.41
N GLY A 112 -8.10 8.18 10.27
CA GLY A 112 -8.59 7.18 9.31
C GLY A 112 -9.77 7.63 8.47
N LYS A 113 -10.11 8.92 8.47
CA LYS A 113 -11.16 9.54 7.64
C LYS A 113 -10.62 9.79 6.21
N TYR A 114 -10.22 8.74 5.50
CA TYR A 114 -9.45 8.85 4.24
C TYR A 114 -10.17 9.60 3.12
N THR A 115 -11.50 9.51 3.03
CA THR A 115 -12.29 10.29 2.06
C THR A 115 -12.18 11.80 2.32
N ALA A 116 -12.30 12.21 3.58
CA ALA A 116 -12.18 13.62 3.97
C ALA A 116 -10.76 14.13 3.75
N ALA A 117 -9.76 13.32 4.12
CA ALA A 117 -8.36 13.62 3.85
C ALA A 117 -8.09 13.81 2.36
N ALA A 118 -8.55 12.88 1.51
CA ALA A 118 -8.38 12.96 0.06
C ALA A 118 -9.02 14.23 -0.53
N GLN A 119 -10.22 14.61 -0.09
CA GLN A 119 -10.85 15.87 -0.50
C GLN A 119 -10.02 17.09 -0.09
N ALA A 120 -9.53 17.15 1.15
CA ALA A 120 -8.72 18.25 1.64
C ALA A 120 -7.39 18.39 0.88
N TYR A 121 -6.65 17.30 0.69
CA TYR A 121 -5.39 17.33 -0.05
C TYR A 121 -5.57 17.56 -1.54
N GLU A 122 -6.71 17.19 -2.11
CA GLU A 122 -7.03 17.50 -3.49
C GLU A 122 -7.19 19.00 -3.72
N LEU A 123 -7.84 19.70 -2.79
CA LEU A 123 -7.94 21.17 -2.84
C LEU A 123 -6.55 21.84 -2.87
N LEU A 124 -5.56 21.21 -2.23
CA LEU A 124 -4.19 21.69 -2.15
C LEU A 124 -3.27 21.09 -3.23
N ARG A 125 -3.74 20.12 -4.01
CA ARG A 125 -2.94 19.32 -4.95
C ARG A 125 -1.72 18.63 -4.31
N VAL A 126 -1.81 18.23 -3.03
CA VAL A 126 -0.73 17.58 -2.26
C VAL A 126 -1.08 16.15 -1.81
N ARG A 127 -1.70 15.34 -2.68
CA ARG A 127 -2.13 13.96 -2.35
C ARG A 127 -1.02 13.08 -1.75
N ARG A 128 0.24 13.28 -2.16
CA ARG A 128 1.43 12.60 -1.61
C ARG A 128 1.52 12.70 -0.08
N ARG A 129 1.02 13.79 0.52
CA ARG A 129 0.99 13.99 1.97
C ARG A 129 0.21 12.89 2.72
N ILE A 130 -0.85 12.33 2.12
CA ILE A 130 -1.60 11.21 2.72
C ILE A 130 -0.67 10.02 2.89
N GLN A 131 0.09 9.68 1.84
CA GLN A 131 0.99 8.53 1.86
C GLN A 131 2.07 8.71 2.92
N ASP A 132 2.70 9.89 2.98
CA ASP A 132 3.73 10.18 3.97
C ASP A 132 3.21 9.96 5.40
N ILE A 133 2.02 10.50 5.73
CA ILE A 133 1.42 10.34 7.07
C ILE A 133 1.05 8.90 7.37
N VAL A 134 0.53 8.16 6.37
CA VAL A 134 0.20 6.75 6.54
C VAL A 134 1.47 5.93 6.77
N LEU A 135 2.56 6.22 6.05
CA LEU A 135 3.84 5.54 6.22
C LEU A 135 4.49 5.86 7.54
N ASP A 136 4.53 7.12 7.97
CA ASP A 136 5.12 7.50 9.24
C ASP A 136 4.39 6.80 10.41
N LYS A 137 3.05 6.71 10.33
CA LYS A 137 2.27 5.90 11.28
C LYS A 137 2.57 4.42 11.19
N ALA A 138 2.76 3.89 9.99
CA ALA A 138 3.10 2.49 9.80
C ALA A 138 4.47 2.16 10.41
N ASP A 139 5.43 3.08 10.27
CA ASP A 139 6.77 2.97 10.85
C ASP A 139 6.73 3.04 12.37
N GLU A 140 5.93 3.95 12.95
CA GLU A 140 5.70 3.98 14.40
C GLU A 140 5.12 2.64 14.92
N ARG A 141 4.19 2.05 14.17
CA ARG A 141 3.59 0.75 14.51
C ARG A 141 4.61 -0.38 14.37
N LEU A 142 5.43 -0.34 13.33
CA LEU A 142 6.51 -1.30 13.11
C LEU A 142 7.53 -1.26 14.26
N ASN A 143 7.92 -0.06 14.69
CA ASN A 143 8.86 0.17 15.80
C ASN A 143 8.31 -0.32 17.15
N ARG A 144 6.98 -0.41 17.30
CA ARG A 144 6.30 -1.00 18.47
C ARG A 144 6.11 -2.51 18.36
N GLY A 145 6.55 -3.14 17.26
CA GLY A 145 6.34 -4.56 16.99
C GLY A 145 4.94 -4.90 16.48
N GLU A 146 4.12 -3.91 16.12
CA GLU A 146 2.75 -4.12 15.64
C GLU A 146 2.73 -4.44 14.13
N ILE A 147 3.32 -5.58 13.74
CA ILE A 147 3.57 -5.96 12.33
C ILE A 147 2.32 -5.84 11.45
N ALA A 148 1.19 -6.41 11.87
CA ALA A 148 -0.02 -6.40 11.07
C ALA A 148 -0.57 -4.97 10.84
N ALA A 149 -0.41 -4.07 11.82
CA ALA A 149 -0.82 -2.68 11.66
C ALA A 149 0.12 -1.91 10.73
N ALA A 150 1.43 -2.17 10.82
CA ALA A 150 2.43 -1.61 9.91
C ALA A 150 2.15 -2.05 8.47
N VAL A 151 1.99 -3.34 8.20
CA VAL A 151 1.69 -3.87 6.87
C VAL A 151 0.44 -3.22 6.28
N ARG A 152 -0.66 -3.11 7.05
CA ARG A 152 -1.86 -2.40 6.59
C ARG A 152 -1.57 -0.97 6.17
N GLY A 153 -0.77 -0.24 6.94
CA GLY A 153 -0.35 1.12 6.58
C GLY A 153 0.42 1.16 5.25
N TYR A 154 1.40 0.28 5.07
CA TYR A 154 2.15 0.19 3.81
C TYR A 154 1.25 -0.19 2.62
N THR A 155 0.30 -1.12 2.79
CA THR A 155 -0.66 -1.47 1.73
C THR A 155 -1.59 -0.30 1.37
N ILE A 156 -2.07 0.45 2.37
CA ILE A 156 -2.88 1.66 2.14
C ILE A 156 -2.05 2.69 1.37
N ALA A 157 -0.82 2.97 1.80
CA ALA A 157 0.04 3.95 1.15
C ALA A 157 0.40 3.53 -0.29
N LEU A 158 0.65 2.24 -0.53
CA LEU A 158 0.85 1.70 -1.87
C LEU A 158 -0.38 1.89 -2.78
N GLY A 159 -1.59 1.64 -2.24
CA GLY A 159 -2.85 1.85 -2.97
C GLY A 159 -3.17 3.32 -3.24
N LEU A 160 -2.55 4.24 -2.50
CA LEU A 160 -2.65 5.68 -2.71
C LEU A 160 -1.62 6.22 -3.71
N GLN A 161 -0.77 5.36 -4.30
CA GLN A 161 0.23 5.79 -5.25
C GLN A 161 -0.39 6.20 -6.59
N TYR A 162 0.13 7.27 -7.19
CA TYR A 162 -0.33 7.81 -8.47
C TYR A 162 0.83 7.95 -9.44
N ASP A 163 0.56 7.63 -10.71
CA ASP A 163 1.43 7.94 -11.82
C ASP A 163 1.11 9.35 -12.31
N TYR A 164 1.89 10.31 -11.83
CA TYR A 164 1.79 11.71 -12.21
C TYR A 164 2.32 12.00 -13.62
N ALA A 165 3.01 11.04 -14.26
CA ALA A 165 3.39 11.13 -15.65
C ALA A 165 2.26 10.67 -16.59
N ALA A 166 1.21 10.02 -16.05
CA ALA A 166 0.01 9.68 -16.82
C ALA A 166 -0.77 10.96 -17.18
N PHE A 167 -0.91 11.22 -18.48
CA PHE A 167 -1.67 12.34 -19.04
C PHE A 167 -3.08 11.86 -19.47
N PRO A 168 -4.17 12.64 -19.29
CA PRO A 168 -4.26 14.02 -18.82
C PRO A 168 -4.44 14.21 -17.30
N GLU A 169 -4.74 13.15 -16.55
CA GLU A 169 -4.87 13.17 -15.09
C GLU A 169 -4.05 12.03 -14.47
N PRO A 170 -3.43 12.24 -13.29
CA PRO A 170 -2.71 11.19 -12.60
C PRO A 170 -3.63 9.98 -12.35
N LEU A 171 -3.19 8.80 -12.76
CA LEU A 171 -3.91 7.54 -12.55
C LEU A 171 -3.33 6.79 -11.33
N PRO A 172 -4.12 5.97 -10.61
CA PRO A 172 -3.58 5.09 -9.59
C PRO A 172 -2.48 4.19 -10.18
N ALA A 173 -1.29 4.22 -9.58
CA ALA A 173 -0.15 3.43 -10.00
C ALA A 173 -0.23 2.05 -9.36
N VAL A 174 -1.17 1.23 -9.85
CA VAL A 174 -1.39 -0.14 -9.39
C VAL A 174 -0.12 -0.97 -9.67
N PRO A 175 0.43 -1.70 -8.68
CA PRO A 175 1.60 -2.55 -8.90
C PRO A 175 1.34 -3.61 -9.98
N ASP A 176 2.15 -3.58 -11.03
CA ASP A 176 2.07 -4.52 -12.15
C ASP A 176 2.92 -5.78 -11.89
N TYR A 177 2.46 -6.65 -11.00
CA TYR A 177 3.21 -7.85 -10.63
C TYR A 177 3.39 -8.84 -11.78
N GLN A 178 2.41 -8.91 -12.69
CA GLN A 178 2.49 -9.76 -13.88
C GLN A 178 3.63 -9.32 -14.82
N GLU A 179 3.92 -8.03 -14.98
CA GLU A 179 5.08 -7.61 -15.79
C GLU A 179 6.40 -7.66 -15.00
N ARG A 180 6.36 -7.44 -13.67
CA ARG A 180 7.57 -7.47 -12.82
C ARG A 180 8.08 -8.88 -12.55
N ALA A 181 7.19 -9.87 -12.41
CA ALA A 181 7.59 -11.22 -12.05
C ALA A 181 8.48 -11.89 -13.12
N PRO A 182 8.19 -11.83 -14.43
CA PRO A 182 9.12 -12.32 -15.45
C PRO A 182 10.49 -11.64 -15.41
N ALA A 183 10.56 -10.36 -15.04
CA ALA A 183 11.83 -9.64 -14.93
C ALA A 183 12.73 -10.22 -13.82
N LEU A 184 12.15 -10.69 -12.71
CA LEU A 184 12.89 -11.40 -11.65
C LEU A 184 13.53 -12.70 -12.16
N HIS A 185 12.97 -13.30 -13.21
CA HIS A 185 13.40 -14.57 -13.79
C HIS A 185 14.01 -14.41 -15.19
N SER A 186 14.36 -13.18 -15.59
CA SER A 186 14.86 -12.87 -16.93
C SER A 186 16.18 -13.58 -17.23
N VAL A 187 17.05 -13.68 -16.23
CA VAL A 187 18.31 -14.43 -16.31
C VAL A 187 18.08 -15.85 -15.80
N TYR A 188 18.45 -16.85 -16.61
CA TYR A 188 18.41 -18.24 -16.18
C TYR A 188 19.50 -18.48 -15.12
N PRO A 189 19.18 -19.04 -13.94
CA PRO A 189 20.16 -19.22 -12.88
C PRO A 189 21.17 -20.30 -13.25
N ALA A 190 22.46 -19.96 -13.28
CA ALA A 190 23.53 -20.91 -13.57
C ALA A 190 24.07 -21.62 -12.31
N SER A 191 23.71 -21.13 -11.11
CA SER A 191 24.08 -21.74 -9.83
C SER A 191 22.99 -21.54 -8.78
N THR A 192 23.07 -22.28 -7.68
CA THR A 192 22.17 -22.12 -6.53
C THR A 192 22.27 -20.72 -5.91
N GLU A 193 23.46 -20.09 -5.93
CA GLU A 193 23.63 -18.71 -5.46
C GLU A 193 23.04 -17.66 -6.41
N GLN A 194 22.65 -18.03 -7.63
CA GLN A 194 21.92 -17.15 -8.55
C GLN A 194 20.41 -17.37 -8.49
N THR A 195 19.95 -18.49 -7.92
CA THR A 195 18.53 -18.77 -7.74
C THR A 195 17.98 -17.96 -6.56
N LEU A 196 17.12 -16.98 -6.85
CA LEU A 196 16.53 -16.08 -5.86
C LEU A 196 15.88 -16.82 -4.67
N SER A 197 15.12 -17.86 -4.97
CA SER A 197 14.37 -18.64 -3.97
C SER A 197 15.24 -19.53 -3.08
N LEU A 198 16.53 -19.66 -3.39
CA LEU A 198 17.53 -20.38 -2.59
C LEU A 198 18.46 -19.44 -1.81
N GLN A 199 18.28 -18.12 -1.93
CA GLN A 199 19.07 -17.12 -1.20
C GLN A 199 18.78 -17.16 0.30
N GLU A 200 19.69 -16.58 1.08
CA GLU A 200 19.45 -16.33 2.50
C GLU A 200 18.27 -15.38 2.72
N ASP A 201 17.57 -15.52 3.85
CA ASP A 201 16.35 -14.75 4.13
C ASP A 201 16.57 -13.23 4.07
N ALA A 202 17.77 -12.73 4.42
CA ALA A 202 18.08 -11.31 4.33
C ALA A 202 18.04 -10.79 2.88
N VAL A 203 18.61 -11.56 1.94
CA VAL A 203 18.64 -11.22 0.51
C VAL A 203 17.25 -11.43 -0.10
N LEU A 204 16.61 -12.55 0.24
CA LEU A 204 15.27 -12.88 -0.24
C LEU A 204 14.24 -11.84 0.22
N CYS A 205 14.25 -11.43 1.50
CA CYS A 205 13.36 -10.38 2.00
C CYS A 205 13.63 -9.04 1.31
N LYS A 206 14.90 -8.67 1.09
CA LYS A 206 15.22 -7.43 0.36
C LYS A 206 14.65 -7.45 -1.05
N ALA A 207 14.86 -8.55 -1.78
CA ALA A 207 14.31 -8.73 -3.13
C ALA A 207 12.77 -8.73 -3.11
N ALA A 208 12.16 -9.43 -2.15
CA ALA A 208 10.71 -9.47 -1.95
C ALA A 208 10.12 -8.08 -1.72
N LEU A 209 10.71 -7.29 -0.83
CA LEU A 209 10.25 -5.93 -0.52
C LEU A 209 10.40 -5.00 -1.72
N ASN A 210 11.51 -5.07 -2.46
CA ASN A 210 11.69 -4.28 -3.69
C ASN A 210 10.72 -4.69 -4.81
N TYR A 211 10.32 -5.96 -4.84
CA TYR A 211 9.39 -6.48 -5.82
C TYR A 211 7.93 -6.12 -5.47
N LEU A 212 7.52 -6.35 -4.22
CA LEU A 212 6.15 -6.13 -3.70
C LEU A 212 5.85 -4.67 -3.37
N LEU A 213 6.86 -3.90 -2.97
CA LEU A 213 6.79 -2.46 -2.72
C LEU A 213 7.69 -1.75 -3.75
N PRO A 214 7.21 -1.56 -4.99
CA PRO A 214 8.06 -1.22 -6.13
C PRO A 214 8.70 0.17 -6.08
N TYR A 215 8.26 1.04 -5.18
CA TYR A 215 8.81 2.38 -5.01
C TYR A 215 9.82 2.39 -3.86
N ALA A 216 11.04 2.86 -4.15
CA ALA A 216 12.16 2.84 -3.22
C ALA A 216 11.88 3.59 -1.90
N GLU A 217 10.95 4.55 -1.92
CA GLU A 217 10.48 5.25 -0.72
C GLU A 217 9.73 4.36 0.28
N PHE A 218 9.17 3.23 -0.17
CA PHE A 218 8.56 2.22 0.69
C PHE A 218 9.59 1.19 1.15
N SER A 219 10.23 0.50 0.20
CA SER A 219 11.15 -0.59 0.54
C SER A 219 12.38 -0.12 1.31
N GLY A 220 12.85 1.11 1.03
CA GLY A 220 13.98 1.75 1.71
C GLY A 220 13.76 1.96 3.22
N ARG A 221 12.52 2.23 3.64
CA ARG A 221 12.17 2.41 5.07
C ARG A 221 12.36 1.13 5.89
N LEU A 222 12.31 -0.03 5.24
CA LEU A 222 12.44 -1.35 5.87
C LEU A 222 13.88 -1.88 5.90
N GLU A 223 14.83 -1.23 5.23
CA GLU A 223 16.21 -1.74 5.10
C GLU A 223 16.94 -1.83 6.45
N GLN A 224 16.63 -0.91 7.37
CA GLN A 224 17.26 -0.85 8.71
C GLN A 224 16.54 -1.73 9.75
N ALA A 225 15.39 -2.31 9.41
CA ALA A 225 14.65 -3.15 10.34
C ALA A 225 15.43 -4.42 10.68
N ALA A 226 15.28 -4.88 11.93
CA ALA A 226 15.91 -6.11 12.39
C ALA A 226 15.55 -7.30 11.46
N PRO A 227 16.46 -8.26 11.22
CA PRO A 227 16.21 -9.38 10.30
C PRO A 227 14.89 -10.11 10.57
N GLU A 228 14.60 -10.41 11.83
CA GLU A 228 13.37 -11.08 12.25
C GLU A 228 12.12 -10.25 11.93
N THR A 229 12.17 -8.94 12.18
CA THR A 229 11.10 -8.01 11.82
C THR A 229 10.87 -7.97 10.31
N ARG A 230 11.94 -8.01 9.50
CA ARG A 230 11.82 -8.04 8.03
C ARG A 230 11.16 -9.32 7.54
N ILE A 231 11.49 -10.47 8.12
CA ILE A 231 10.84 -11.75 7.79
C ILE A 231 9.35 -11.71 8.13
N GLN A 232 9.01 -11.32 9.37
CA GLN A 232 7.62 -11.23 9.83
C GLN A 232 6.80 -10.24 8.99
N PHE A 233 7.38 -9.07 8.71
CA PHE A 233 6.75 -8.06 7.86
C PHE A 233 6.54 -8.56 6.44
N THR A 234 7.56 -9.16 5.80
CA THR A 234 7.47 -9.67 4.44
C THR A 234 6.42 -10.78 4.33
N ALA A 235 6.39 -11.71 5.29
CA ALA A 235 5.39 -12.76 5.35
C ALA A 235 3.96 -12.20 5.51
N ALA A 236 3.78 -11.23 6.41
CA ALA A 236 2.50 -10.57 6.62
C ALA A 236 2.07 -9.72 5.41
N LEU A 237 3.00 -9.09 4.70
CA LEU A 237 2.74 -8.36 3.46
C LEU A 237 2.25 -9.28 2.36
N ILE A 238 2.92 -10.42 2.13
CA ILE A 238 2.51 -11.41 1.13
C ILE A 238 1.08 -11.90 1.41
N ARG A 239 0.77 -12.29 2.66
CA ARG A 239 -0.59 -12.67 3.07
C ARG A 239 -1.60 -11.51 2.97
N GLY A 240 -1.16 -10.28 3.18
CA GLY A 240 -2.00 -9.09 3.09
C GLY A 240 -2.37 -8.72 1.66
N LEU A 241 -1.50 -9.02 0.70
CA LEU A 241 -1.73 -8.82 -0.74
C LEU A 241 -2.50 -9.98 -1.38
N ASP A 242 -2.45 -11.17 -0.78
CA ASP A 242 -3.07 -12.38 -1.29
C ASP A 242 -3.96 -13.05 -0.23
N HIS A 243 -5.27 -12.85 -0.35
CA HIS A 243 -6.26 -13.44 0.55
C HIS A 243 -6.37 -14.97 0.43
N ASP A 244 -5.95 -15.55 -0.70
CA ASP A 244 -6.02 -16.99 -0.97
C ASP A 244 -4.67 -17.69 -0.75
N TRP A 245 -3.70 -17.02 -0.10
CA TRP A 245 -2.34 -17.54 0.08
C TRP A 245 -2.30 -18.92 0.72
N ALA A 246 -3.15 -19.20 1.71
CA ALA A 246 -3.19 -20.50 2.36
C ALA A 246 -3.54 -21.64 1.37
N ALA A 247 -4.50 -21.41 0.48
CA ALA A 247 -4.86 -22.36 -0.57
C ALA A 247 -3.73 -22.50 -1.60
N PHE A 248 -3.02 -21.42 -1.93
CA PHE A 248 -1.83 -21.46 -2.77
C PHE A 248 -0.71 -22.29 -2.13
N ALA A 249 -0.41 -22.10 -0.84
CA ALA A 249 0.63 -22.82 -0.12
C ALA A 249 0.42 -24.34 -0.15
N GLU A 250 -0.82 -24.82 -0.03
CA GLU A 250 -1.15 -26.25 -0.18
C GLU A 250 -0.81 -26.78 -1.59
N VAL A 251 -1.18 -26.02 -2.63
CA VAL A 251 -0.89 -26.40 -4.02
C VAL A 251 0.61 -26.34 -4.29
N PHE A 252 1.30 -25.34 -3.74
CA PHE A 252 2.75 -25.18 -3.83
C PHE A 252 3.47 -26.40 -3.23
N ARG A 253 3.08 -26.86 -2.04
CA ARG A 253 3.68 -28.06 -1.42
C ARG A 253 3.47 -29.32 -2.25
N LYS A 254 2.28 -29.50 -2.85
CA LYS A 254 2.02 -30.61 -3.79
C LYS A 254 2.89 -30.54 -5.03
N ALA A 255 3.01 -29.36 -5.63
CA ALA A 255 3.89 -29.13 -6.77
C ALA A 255 5.37 -29.32 -6.40
N ALA A 256 5.78 -28.97 -5.18
CA ALA A 256 7.14 -29.16 -4.69
C ALA A 256 7.44 -30.65 -4.48
N GLN A 257 6.49 -31.43 -3.98
CA GLN A 257 6.61 -32.89 -3.86
C GLN A 257 6.74 -33.55 -5.24
N LEU A 258 5.92 -33.13 -6.22
CA LEU A 258 6.05 -33.61 -7.60
C LEU A 258 7.43 -33.26 -8.17
N THR A 259 7.88 -32.01 -7.97
CA THR A 259 9.22 -31.55 -8.38
C THR A 259 10.33 -32.41 -7.76
N ALA A 260 10.21 -32.76 -6.48
CA ALA A 260 11.18 -33.60 -5.77
C ALA A 260 11.25 -35.03 -6.34
N ASN A 261 10.12 -35.61 -6.76
CA ASN A 261 10.10 -36.93 -7.41
C ASN A 261 10.91 -36.95 -8.72
N TYR A 262 10.98 -35.81 -9.42
CA TYR A 262 11.74 -35.64 -10.66
C TYR A 262 13.12 -34.99 -10.47
N GLN A 263 13.56 -34.76 -9.22
CA GLN A 263 14.86 -34.17 -8.95
C GLN A 263 16.02 -34.90 -9.64
N PRO A 264 16.08 -36.25 -9.70
CA PRO A 264 17.15 -36.95 -10.43
C PRO A 264 17.16 -36.68 -11.94
N VAL A 265 16.01 -36.35 -12.54
CA VAL A 265 15.91 -35.93 -13.94
C VAL A 265 16.45 -34.52 -14.10
N PHE A 266 16.05 -33.60 -13.21
CA PHE A 266 16.54 -32.22 -13.22
C PHE A 266 18.04 -32.13 -12.95
N ASP A 267 18.58 -32.94 -12.03
CA ASP A 267 20.02 -32.97 -11.74
C ASP A 267 20.84 -33.38 -12.96
N LYS A 268 20.34 -34.35 -13.75
CA LYS A 268 20.97 -34.75 -15.02
C LYS A 268 20.95 -33.62 -16.05
N LEU A 269 19.83 -32.92 -16.18
CA LEU A 269 19.71 -31.78 -17.10
C LEU A 269 20.59 -30.61 -16.66
N ASN A 270 20.65 -30.33 -15.36
CA ASN A 270 21.41 -29.22 -14.80
C ASN A 270 22.92 -29.50 -14.75
N ALA A 271 23.35 -30.75 -14.99
CA ALA A 271 24.77 -31.09 -15.15
C ALA A 271 25.36 -30.52 -16.45
N PHE A 272 24.51 -30.24 -17.46
CA PHE A 272 24.90 -29.54 -18.67
C PHE A 272 24.87 -28.04 -18.41
N ARG A 273 25.94 -27.35 -18.80
CA ARG A 273 25.99 -25.90 -18.68
C ARG A 273 24.90 -25.27 -19.56
N PRO A 274 24.42 -24.08 -19.19
CA PRO A 274 23.43 -23.36 -19.99
C PRO A 274 24.02 -22.76 -21.28
N ASP A 275 25.24 -23.15 -21.70
CA ASP A 275 25.77 -22.75 -23.00
C ASP A 275 25.12 -23.56 -24.12
N ILE A 276 24.82 -22.88 -25.23
CA ILE A 276 24.02 -23.42 -26.34
C ILE A 276 24.59 -24.74 -26.88
N ILE A 277 25.91 -24.93 -26.85
CA ILE A 277 26.57 -26.10 -27.42
C ILE A 277 26.34 -27.33 -26.54
N GLU A 278 26.51 -27.20 -25.23
CA GLU A 278 26.20 -28.28 -24.29
C GLU A 278 24.70 -28.59 -24.26
N VAL A 279 23.83 -27.58 -24.36
CA VAL A 279 22.37 -27.80 -24.36
C VAL A 279 21.89 -28.64 -25.54
N LEU A 280 22.42 -28.39 -26.74
CA LEU A 280 22.06 -29.13 -27.95
C LEU A 280 22.58 -30.58 -27.93
N ALA A 281 23.53 -30.89 -27.05
CA ALA A 281 24.04 -32.25 -26.85
C ALA A 281 23.24 -33.04 -25.80
N GLU A 282 22.25 -32.43 -25.14
CA GLU A 282 21.42 -33.09 -24.14
C GLU A 282 20.57 -34.21 -24.76
N PRO A 283 20.53 -35.40 -24.13
CA PRO A 283 19.61 -36.44 -24.57
C PRO A 283 18.16 -35.98 -24.34
N PRO A 284 17.25 -36.20 -25.30
CA PRO A 284 15.85 -35.84 -25.12
C PRO A 284 15.26 -36.59 -23.93
N LEU A 285 14.43 -35.89 -23.16
CA LEU A 285 13.63 -36.52 -22.10
C LEU A 285 12.67 -37.54 -22.68
N ASP A 286 12.30 -38.53 -21.87
CA ASP A 286 11.26 -39.49 -22.22
C ASP A 286 9.94 -38.73 -22.50
N PRO A 287 9.34 -38.86 -23.70
CA PRO A 287 8.09 -38.20 -24.02
C PRO A 287 6.95 -38.53 -23.03
N ALA A 288 7.02 -39.68 -22.35
CA ALA A 288 6.02 -40.09 -21.37
C ALA A 288 6.01 -39.21 -20.10
N ILE A 289 7.15 -38.62 -19.72
CA ILE A 289 7.25 -37.80 -18.49
C ILE A 289 6.90 -36.32 -18.73
N LEU A 290 6.99 -35.83 -19.97
CA LEU A 290 6.75 -34.42 -20.30
C LEU A 290 5.35 -33.92 -19.91
N PRO A 291 4.24 -34.65 -20.14
CA PRO A 291 2.92 -34.21 -19.70
C PRO A 291 2.85 -33.99 -18.19
N GLU A 292 3.48 -34.87 -17.40
CA GLU A 292 3.49 -34.79 -15.95
C GLU A 292 4.31 -33.59 -15.47
N LEU A 293 5.50 -33.35 -16.04
CA LEU A 293 6.32 -32.17 -15.73
C LEU A 293 5.59 -30.85 -16.06
N ARG A 294 4.82 -30.82 -17.15
CA ARG A 294 4.01 -29.65 -17.55
C ARG A 294 2.83 -29.39 -16.62
N THR A 295 2.44 -30.34 -15.77
CA THR A 295 1.40 -30.10 -14.75
C THR A 295 1.89 -29.19 -13.62
N ILE A 296 3.19 -29.20 -13.31
CA ILE A 296 3.78 -28.39 -12.24
C ILE A 296 3.46 -26.89 -12.41
N PRO A 297 3.80 -26.24 -13.54
CA PRO A 297 3.47 -24.82 -13.72
C PRO A 297 1.95 -24.56 -13.81
N GLN A 298 1.16 -25.52 -14.31
CA GLN A 298 -0.31 -25.40 -14.37
C GLN A 298 -0.95 -25.43 -12.98
N MET A 299 -0.43 -26.26 -12.07
CA MET A 299 -0.86 -26.28 -10.67
C MET A 299 -0.59 -24.93 -10.01
N LEU A 300 0.62 -24.38 -10.21
CA LEU A 300 1.03 -23.11 -9.60
C LEU A 300 0.25 -21.91 -10.13
N SER A 301 -0.02 -21.85 -11.43
CA SER A 301 -0.71 -20.71 -12.04
C SER A 301 -2.23 -20.86 -12.11
N ARG A 302 -2.75 -22.08 -11.91
CA ARG A 302 -4.15 -22.48 -12.19
C ARG A 302 -4.59 -22.25 -13.64
N ALA A 303 -3.65 -22.15 -14.57
CA ALA A 303 -3.91 -21.91 -15.98
C ALA A 303 -3.26 -22.96 -16.88
N SER A 304 -3.80 -23.13 -18.08
CA SER A 304 -3.19 -23.91 -19.15
C SER A 304 -2.82 -22.97 -20.30
N ALA A 305 -1.57 -23.06 -20.77
CA ALA A 305 -1.06 -22.26 -21.88
C ALA A 305 -0.83 -23.19 -23.09
N ALA A 306 -1.34 -22.80 -24.27
CA ALA A 306 -1.21 -23.59 -25.49
C ALA A 306 0.25 -23.88 -25.88
N ASN A 307 1.17 -22.96 -25.56
CA ASN A 307 2.59 -23.05 -25.92
C ASN A 307 3.49 -23.42 -24.72
N HIS A 308 2.93 -23.65 -23.54
CA HIS A 308 3.67 -23.97 -22.30
C HIS A 308 4.80 -22.99 -21.92
N GLU A 309 4.73 -21.75 -22.38
CA GLU A 309 5.71 -20.71 -22.10
C GLU A 309 5.82 -20.38 -20.60
N TRP A 310 7.02 -20.54 -20.03
CA TRP A 310 7.27 -20.30 -18.60
C TRP A 310 6.82 -18.91 -18.13
N TRP A 311 7.04 -17.88 -18.96
CA TRP A 311 6.74 -16.50 -18.60
C TRP A 311 5.23 -16.31 -18.49
N HIS A 312 4.42 -16.98 -19.30
CA HIS A 312 2.96 -16.90 -19.21
C HIS A 312 2.48 -17.46 -17.87
N TYR A 313 3.02 -18.61 -17.45
CA TYR A 313 2.71 -19.21 -16.15
C TYR A 313 3.10 -18.30 -14.98
N ILE A 314 4.28 -17.67 -15.03
CA ILE A 314 4.70 -16.70 -14.01
C ILE A 314 3.81 -15.47 -13.99
N LYS A 315 3.40 -14.93 -15.15
CA LYS A 315 2.47 -13.78 -15.24
C LYS A 315 1.15 -14.10 -14.54
N THR A 316 0.53 -15.22 -14.90
CA THR A 316 -0.76 -15.63 -14.32
C THR A 316 -0.64 -15.94 -12.83
N MET A 317 0.44 -16.62 -12.42
CA MET A 317 0.69 -16.90 -11.01
C MET A 317 0.87 -15.60 -10.21
N ALA A 318 1.68 -14.65 -10.68
CA ALA A 318 1.92 -13.37 -10.00
C ALA A 318 0.71 -12.44 -10.00
N TYR A 319 -0.20 -12.58 -10.97
CA TYR A 319 -1.47 -11.87 -10.98
C TYR A 319 -2.36 -12.29 -9.81
N HIS A 320 -2.46 -13.60 -9.53
CA HIS A 320 -3.28 -14.12 -8.42
C HIS A 320 -2.55 -14.13 -7.07
N HIS A 321 -1.27 -14.44 -7.10
CA HIS A 321 -0.43 -14.69 -5.93
C HIS A 321 0.87 -13.90 -6.07
N PRO A 322 0.87 -12.57 -5.85
CA PRO A 322 2.02 -11.70 -6.14
C PRO A 322 3.34 -12.23 -5.59
N GLY A 323 3.35 -12.67 -4.32
CA GLY A 323 4.54 -13.18 -3.63
C GLY A 323 5.06 -14.53 -4.15
N ALA A 324 4.27 -15.30 -4.91
CA ALA A 324 4.64 -16.64 -5.36
C ALA A 324 5.87 -16.65 -6.28
N ALA A 325 6.06 -15.58 -7.06
CA ALA A 325 7.20 -15.43 -7.97
C ALA A 325 8.57 -15.49 -7.25
N LEU A 326 8.60 -15.26 -5.94
CA LEU A 326 9.82 -15.28 -5.11
C LEU A 326 10.27 -16.70 -4.72
N PHE A 327 9.39 -17.70 -4.86
CA PHE A 327 9.60 -19.07 -4.38
C PHE A 327 9.56 -20.11 -5.52
N VAL A 328 9.76 -19.65 -6.74
CA VAL A 328 9.87 -20.52 -7.92
C VAL A 328 11.21 -20.29 -8.60
N SER A 329 11.53 -21.16 -9.56
CA SER A 329 12.66 -20.98 -10.48
C SER A 329 12.28 -21.52 -11.84
N ARG A 330 12.94 -21.01 -12.88
CA ARG A 330 12.96 -21.67 -14.19
C ARG A 330 13.71 -23.00 -14.06
N GLN A 331 13.20 -24.03 -14.74
CA GLN A 331 13.81 -25.35 -14.89
C GLN A 331 13.72 -25.73 -16.37
N ARG A 332 14.86 -26.08 -16.96
CA ARG A 332 14.95 -26.47 -18.36
C ARG A 332 14.40 -27.89 -18.50
N LEU A 333 13.64 -28.14 -19.57
CA LEU A 333 13.22 -29.48 -20.01
C LEU A 333 13.91 -29.89 -21.32
N SER A 334 14.25 -28.92 -22.17
CA SER A 334 14.99 -29.10 -23.42
C SER A 334 15.66 -27.80 -23.86
N ALA A 335 16.35 -27.80 -25.00
CA ALA A 335 16.93 -26.59 -25.60
C ALA A 335 15.92 -25.47 -25.90
N THR A 336 14.64 -25.79 -26.05
CA THR A 336 13.59 -24.84 -26.45
C THR A 336 12.46 -24.74 -25.44
N GLU A 337 12.49 -25.51 -24.36
CA GLU A 337 11.39 -25.58 -23.40
C GLU A 337 11.90 -25.49 -21.96
N GLU A 338 11.25 -24.61 -21.22
CA GLU A 338 11.47 -24.40 -19.80
C GLU A 338 10.12 -24.33 -19.09
N ILE A 339 10.11 -24.77 -17.84
CA ILE A 339 8.96 -24.69 -16.95
C ILE A 339 9.32 -23.93 -15.68
N VAL A 340 8.29 -23.53 -14.95
CA VAL A 340 8.41 -22.91 -13.63
C VAL A 340 8.19 -24.00 -12.59
N VAL A 341 9.13 -24.15 -11.66
CA VAL A 341 9.06 -25.15 -10.59
C VAL A 341 9.21 -24.50 -9.21
N PRO A 342 8.56 -25.03 -8.16
CA PRO A 342 8.79 -24.64 -6.78
C PRO A 342 10.25 -24.85 -6.39
N ARG A 343 10.84 -23.84 -5.74
CA ARG A 343 12.18 -23.93 -5.14
C ARG A 343 12.16 -23.13 -3.84
N ILE A 344 12.66 -23.73 -2.78
CA ILE A 344 12.81 -23.05 -1.49
C ILE A 344 14.09 -23.53 -0.81
N ARG A 345 14.75 -22.65 -0.07
CA ARG A 345 15.83 -23.02 0.84
C ARG A 345 15.22 -23.79 2.04
N PRO A 346 15.68 -25.00 2.39
CA PRO A 346 15.06 -25.82 3.44
C PRO A 346 14.99 -25.16 4.82
N ASP A 347 15.95 -24.31 5.13
CA ASP A 347 16.07 -23.57 6.38
C ASP A 347 15.53 -22.12 6.29
N SER A 348 14.91 -21.71 5.18
CA SER A 348 14.33 -20.36 5.05
C SER A 348 13.23 -20.14 6.09
N ALA A 349 13.46 -19.17 6.97
CA ALA A 349 12.48 -18.73 7.95
C ALA A 349 11.29 -18.07 7.26
N LEU A 350 11.51 -17.34 6.15
CA LEU A 350 10.41 -16.74 5.38
C LEU A 350 9.50 -17.80 4.74
N ALA A 351 10.07 -18.83 4.11
CA ALA A 351 9.30 -19.91 3.50
C ALA A 351 8.48 -20.69 4.55
N LYS A 352 9.06 -20.94 5.73
CA LYS A 352 8.36 -21.53 6.89
C LYS A 352 7.26 -20.63 7.40
N ALA A 353 7.54 -19.34 7.56
CA ALA A 353 6.55 -18.35 8.00
C ALA A 353 5.36 -18.24 7.03
N LEU A 354 5.54 -18.60 5.76
CA LEU A 354 4.51 -18.62 4.71
C LEU A 354 3.91 -20.01 4.46
N GLU A 355 4.28 -21.01 5.26
CA GLU A 355 3.81 -22.39 5.15
C GLU A 355 4.13 -23.05 3.80
N LEU A 356 5.17 -22.59 3.11
CA LEU A 356 5.62 -23.18 1.84
C LEU A 356 6.53 -24.40 2.04
N ALA A 357 7.23 -24.45 3.18
CA ALA A 357 8.02 -25.60 3.60
C ALA A 357 7.11 -26.58 4.36
N GLY A 358 7.13 -27.86 3.98
CA GLY A 358 6.39 -28.95 4.61
C GLY A 358 7.32 -30.04 5.12
#